data_AF-A0A1Q1PTJ7-F1
#
_entry.id   AF-A0A1Q1PTJ7-F1
#
_cell.length_a   1.000
_cell.length_b   1.000
_cell.length_c   1.000
_cell.angle_alpha   90.00
_cell.angle_beta   90.00
_cell.angle_gamma   90.00
#
_symmetry.space_group_name_H-M   'P 1'
#
loop_
_entity.id
_entity.type
_entity.pdbx_description
1 polymer ?
#
loop_
_entity_poly.entity_id
_entity_poly.type
_entity_poly.pdbx_seq_one_letter_code
_entity_poly.pdbx_strand_id
1 'polypeptide(L)'
;MVVDVDYVGKQQLKNLLKQFGNGVQLRPTYLVSSGKGVHLYYFLQEPVQLYRNREEVLAELKEAFIRRLWNDTSSIRPDSPDITGIYQGFRCVGSQSKLGVDFPVKAYKLSENRYTLEDIKASIPSCKVDLAPLYEKPRRKSTVTLEEAKELYPEWYEKRIVQGEPKQKSKKQGGTWVCNEALYEWWKRKITEEVKAGGRYFSIMALCSYGLKCGISEQKIRRDAYAFLDHLESLPRTRTTISAGQM
;
A
#
# COMPACT_ATOMS: atom_id res chain seq x y z
N MET A 1 -0.50 4.99 8.02
CA MET A 1 0.85 4.39 7.97
C MET A 1 0.90 3.15 8.85
N VAL A 2 1.74 2.17 8.51
CA VAL A 2 1.92 0.92 9.29
C VAL A 2 3.41 0.68 9.53
N VAL A 3 3.77 0.32 10.75
CA VAL A 3 5.13 -0.09 11.15
C VAL A 3 5.10 -1.52 11.66
N ASP A 4 5.99 -2.37 11.17
CA ASP A 4 6.22 -3.71 11.70
C ASP A 4 7.32 -3.66 12.74
N VAL A 5 7.07 -4.22 13.91
CA VAL A 5 8.09 -4.47 14.92
C VAL A 5 8.13 -5.97 15.13
N ASP A 6 9.20 -6.60 14.66
CA ASP A 6 9.39 -8.05 14.73
C ASP A 6 10.23 -8.40 15.98
N TYR A 7 10.17 -9.67 16.40
CA TYR A 7 10.81 -10.17 17.61
C TYR A 7 10.33 -9.45 18.89
N VAL A 8 9.02 -9.34 19.06
CA VAL A 8 8.40 -8.68 20.22
C VAL A 8 8.13 -9.71 21.31
N GLY A 9 8.97 -9.70 22.35
CA GLY A 9 8.79 -10.52 23.55
C GLY A 9 7.70 -9.97 24.48
N LYS A 10 7.32 -10.76 25.51
CA LYS A 10 6.31 -10.34 26.50
C LYS A 10 6.68 -9.05 27.22
N GLN A 11 7.96 -8.88 27.58
CA GLN A 11 8.42 -7.66 28.26
C GLN A 11 8.42 -6.47 27.30
N GLN A 12 8.89 -6.67 26.07
CA GLN A 12 8.90 -5.64 25.03
C GLN A 12 7.49 -5.15 24.70
N LEU A 13 6.51 -6.07 24.61
CA LEU A 13 5.11 -5.71 24.42
C LEU A 13 4.58 -4.86 25.59
N LYS A 14 4.87 -5.25 26.83
CA LYS A 14 4.50 -4.44 28.01
C LYS A 14 5.12 -3.04 27.96
N ASN A 15 6.40 -2.95 27.58
CA ASN A 15 7.11 -1.69 27.45
C ASN A 15 6.47 -0.80 26.38
N LEU A 16 6.18 -1.34 25.19
CA LEU A 16 5.46 -0.63 24.12
C LEU A 16 4.13 -0.06 24.62
N LEU A 17 3.29 -0.90 25.22
CA LEU A 17 1.99 -0.47 25.74
C LEU A 17 2.12 0.63 26.80
N LYS A 18 3.11 0.53 27.70
CA LYS A 18 3.40 1.57 28.70
C LYS A 18 3.89 2.87 28.06
N GLN A 19 4.78 2.78 27.06
CA GLN A 19 5.30 3.95 26.35
C GLN A 19 4.22 4.68 25.54
N PHE A 20 3.28 3.93 24.95
CA PHE A 20 2.09 4.52 24.32
C PHE A 20 1.18 5.22 25.35
N GLY A 21 1.00 4.62 26.53
CA GLY A 21 0.20 5.21 27.61
C GLY A 21 0.80 6.50 28.17
N ASN A 22 2.15 6.56 28.26
CA ASN A 22 2.88 7.69 28.83
C ASN A 22 3.26 8.75 27.78
N GLY A 23 2.90 8.57 26.51
CA GLY A 23 3.22 9.52 25.43
C GLY A 23 4.69 9.53 24.97
N VAL A 24 5.51 8.57 25.42
CA VAL A 24 6.92 8.46 25.00
C VAL A 24 6.99 8.03 23.53
N GLN A 25 6.13 7.10 23.12
CA GLN A 25 5.95 6.72 21.72
C GLN A 25 4.55 7.13 21.27
N LEU A 26 4.42 7.47 19.99
CA LEU A 26 3.14 7.78 19.40
C LEU A 26 2.24 6.54 19.50
N ARG A 27 1.09 6.70 20.16
CA ARG A 27 0.11 5.62 20.36
C ARG A 27 -0.57 5.26 19.03
N PRO A 28 -0.53 4.02 18.56
CA PRO A 28 -1.20 3.65 17.32
C PRO A 28 -2.73 3.62 17.47
N THR A 29 -3.43 3.67 16.34
CA THR A 29 -4.88 3.44 16.26
C THR A 29 -5.19 1.96 16.52
N TYR A 30 -4.46 1.06 15.86
CA TYR A 30 -4.55 -0.38 16.08
C TYR A 30 -3.18 -1.02 16.30
N LEU A 31 -3.14 -2.02 17.18
CA LEU A 31 -2.05 -2.98 17.30
C LEU A 31 -2.53 -4.33 16.78
N VAL A 32 -1.81 -4.90 15.83
CA VAL A 32 -2.15 -6.19 15.24
C VAL A 32 -1.07 -7.21 15.58
N SER A 33 -1.45 -8.30 16.22
CA SER A 33 -0.52 -9.41 16.53
C SER A 33 -0.27 -10.25 15.28
N SER A 34 0.98 -10.30 14.83
CA SER A 34 1.40 -10.99 13.59
C SER A 34 2.09 -12.34 13.85
N GLY A 35 2.11 -12.79 15.11
CA GLY A 35 2.77 -14.01 15.57
C GLY A 35 4.04 -13.69 16.35
N LYS A 36 5.16 -13.46 15.65
CA LYS A 36 6.47 -13.14 16.28
C LYS A 36 6.69 -11.64 16.56
N GLY A 37 5.73 -10.80 16.16
CA GLY A 37 5.83 -9.35 16.23
C GLY A 37 4.46 -8.70 16.30
N VAL A 38 4.46 -7.38 16.13
CA VAL A 38 3.24 -6.56 16.05
C VAL A 38 3.30 -5.58 14.90
N HIS A 39 2.18 -5.40 14.22
CA HIS A 39 2.00 -4.29 13.28
C HIS A 39 1.28 -3.14 13.99
N LEU A 40 1.86 -1.95 13.94
CA LEU A 40 1.33 -0.74 14.54
C LEU A 40 0.70 0.12 13.43
N TYR A 41 -0.63 0.24 13.45
CA TYR A 41 -1.39 1.00 12.44
C TYR A 41 -1.72 2.39 12.98
N TYR A 42 -1.27 3.40 12.24
CA TYR A 42 -1.54 4.81 12.48
C TYR A 42 -2.45 5.32 11.38
N PHE A 43 -3.71 5.60 11.69
CA PHE A 43 -4.64 6.14 10.71
C PHE A 43 -4.30 7.60 10.44
N LEU A 44 -4.28 7.96 9.16
CA LEU A 44 -4.07 9.36 8.79
C LEU A 44 -5.41 10.10 8.85
N GLN A 45 -5.34 11.39 9.18
CA GLN A 45 -6.51 12.28 9.10
C GLN A 45 -6.99 12.39 7.66
N GLU A 46 -6.04 12.58 6.73
CA GLU A 46 -6.30 12.67 5.31
C GLU A 46 -5.54 11.59 4.52
N PRO A 47 -6.12 11.05 3.43
CA PRO A 47 -5.42 10.14 2.56
C PRO A 47 -4.28 10.86 1.81
N VAL A 48 -3.11 10.23 1.75
CA VAL A 48 -1.96 10.75 1.01
C VAL A 48 -1.98 10.20 -0.42
N GLN A 49 -1.96 11.09 -1.41
CA GLN A 49 -1.84 10.67 -2.81
C GLN A 49 -0.40 10.21 -3.09
N LEU A 50 -0.24 8.97 -3.50
CA LEU A 50 1.05 8.35 -3.80
C LEU A 50 1.44 8.62 -5.26
N TYR A 51 2.12 9.75 -5.48
CA TYR A 51 2.85 9.99 -6.72
C TYR A 51 4.31 9.57 -6.55
N ARG A 52 4.96 9.20 -7.66
CA ARG A 52 6.37 8.77 -7.66
C ARG A 52 7.31 9.78 -6.97
N ASN A 53 7.07 11.08 -7.13
CA ASN A 53 7.88 12.13 -6.49
C ASN A 53 7.66 12.27 -4.98
N ARG A 54 6.68 11.57 -4.41
CA ARG A 54 6.36 11.57 -2.97
C ARG A 54 6.82 10.30 -2.27
N GLU A 55 7.12 9.25 -3.03
CA GLU A 55 7.49 7.94 -2.49
C GLU A 55 8.75 8.02 -1.64
N GLU A 56 9.75 8.75 -2.12
CA GLU A 56 11.05 8.91 -1.45
C GLU A 56 10.90 9.56 -0.06
N VAL A 57 10.22 10.71 0.00
CA VAL A 57 9.98 11.43 1.27
C VAL A 57 9.14 10.59 2.24
N LEU A 58 8.12 9.89 1.75
CA LEU A 58 7.31 9.00 2.59
C LEU A 58 8.10 7.78 3.08
N ALA A 59 8.99 7.24 2.25
CA ALA A 59 9.87 6.14 2.64
C ALA A 59 10.88 6.59 3.70
N GLU A 60 11.47 7.77 3.55
CA GLU A 60 12.40 8.35 4.53
C GLU A 60 11.70 8.59 5.88
N LEU A 61 10.51 9.19 5.88
CA LEU A 61 9.70 9.36 7.10
C LEU A 61 9.36 8.01 7.73
N LYS A 62 8.94 7.03 6.93
CA LYS A 62 8.57 5.70 7.41
C LYS A 62 9.79 5.00 8.02
N GLU A 63 10.95 5.06 7.37
CA GLU A 63 12.19 4.48 7.90
C GLU A 63 12.57 5.13 9.25
N ALA A 64 12.58 6.46 9.32
CA ALA A 64 12.86 7.17 10.57
C ALA A 64 11.89 6.74 11.69
N PHE A 65 10.62 6.52 11.33
CA PHE A 65 9.61 6.07 12.29
C PHE A 65 9.80 4.61 12.72
N ILE A 66 10.17 3.71 11.80
CA ILE A 66 10.53 2.33 12.12
C ILE A 66 11.70 2.32 13.11
N ARG A 67 12.77 3.07 12.84
CA ARG A 67 13.95 3.16 13.72
C ARG A 67 13.62 3.74 15.08
N ARG A 68 12.66 4.67 15.16
CA ARG A 68 12.18 5.21 16.43
C ARG A 68 11.44 4.16 17.27
N LEU A 69 10.61 3.36 16.63
CA LEU A 69 9.74 2.37 17.27
C LEU A 69 10.48 1.06 17.59
N TRP A 70 11.39 0.62 16.71
CA TRP A 70 12.17 -0.60 16.85
C TRP A 70 13.49 -0.31 17.56
N ASN A 71 13.53 -0.59 18.86
CA ASN A 71 14.68 -0.36 19.74
C ASN A 71 14.73 -1.45 20.84
N ASP A 72 15.70 -1.34 21.73
CA ASP A 72 15.96 -2.26 22.84
C ASP A 72 14.77 -2.45 23.79
N THR A 73 13.87 -1.47 23.87
CA THR A 73 12.67 -1.57 24.69
C THR A 73 11.51 -2.29 24.00
N SER A 74 11.50 -2.38 22.67
CA SER A 74 10.36 -2.87 21.87
C SER A 74 10.64 -4.14 21.07
N SER A 75 11.90 -4.52 20.89
CA SER A 75 12.30 -5.78 20.24
C SER A 75 13.42 -6.46 21.02
N ILE A 76 13.43 -7.80 21.03
CA ILE A 76 14.57 -8.58 21.56
C ILE A 76 15.75 -8.62 20.59
N ARG A 77 15.58 -8.09 19.36
CA ARG A 77 16.65 -7.93 18.35
C ARG A 77 16.67 -6.48 17.86
N PRO A 78 17.15 -5.55 18.68
CA PRO A 78 17.07 -4.11 18.37
C PRO A 78 18.03 -3.67 17.25
N ASP A 79 19.15 -4.38 17.05
CA ASP A 79 20.25 -3.92 16.19
C ASP A 79 20.02 -4.14 14.69
N SER A 80 18.94 -4.81 14.31
CA SER A 80 18.65 -5.16 12.91
C SER A 80 17.17 -4.95 12.58
N PRO A 81 16.69 -3.69 12.61
CA PRO A 81 15.31 -3.38 12.25
C PRO A 81 15.03 -3.68 10.79
N ASP A 82 13.87 -4.28 10.51
CA ASP A 82 13.41 -4.51 9.13
C ASP A 82 12.82 -3.23 8.56
N ILE A 83 13.56 -2.56 7.67
CA ILE A 83 13.14 -1.30 7.05
C ILE A 83 12.18 -1.60 5.90
N THR A 84 10.89 -1.66 6.22
CA THR A 84 9.84 -1.96 5.23
C THR A 84 9.45 -0.75 4.39
N GLY A 85 9.38 -0.93 3.07
CA GLY A 85 8.93 0.11 2.13
C GLY A 85 7.45 0.51 2.31
N ILE A 86 7.05 1.64 1.74
CA ILE A 86 5.68 2.19 1.87
C ILE A 86 4.58 1.28 1.29
N TYR A 87 4.94 0.39 0.37
CA TYR A 87 4.04 -0.58 -0.29
C TYR A 87 4.04 -1.97 0.37
N GLN A 88 4.69 -2.13 1.52
CA GLN A 88 4.77 -3.43 2.19
C GLN A 88 3.39 -3.99 2.51
N GLY A 89 3.16 -5.26 2.11
CA GLY A 89 1.97 -6.01 2.46
C GLY A 89 2.06 -6.64 3.85
N PHE A 90 0.93 -6.70 4.56
CA PHE A 90 0.80 -7.30 5.88
C PHE A 90 -0.27 -8.39 5.89
N ARG A 91 -0.15 -9.35 6.82
CA ARG A 91 -1.17 -10.39 7.01
C ARG A 91 -2.51 -9.77 7.42
N CYS A 92 -3.58 -10.28 6.82
CA CYS A 92 -4.93 -9.82 7.11
C CYS A 92 -5.41 -10.32 8.48
N VAL A 93 -6.18 -9.51 9.21
CA VAL A 93 -6.80 -9.90 10.48
C VAL A 93 -7.73 -11.10 10.24
N GLY A 94 -7.68 -12.10 11.12
CA GLY A 94 -8.43 -13.35 10.99
C GLY A 94 -7.73 -14.43 10.15
N SER A 95 -6.68 -14.09 9.39
CA SER A 95 -5.84 -15.10 8.72
C SER A 95 -4.85 -15.78 9.67
N GLN A 96 -4.25 -16.89 9.25
CA GLN A 96 -3.20 -17.57 10.03
C GLN A 96 -1.96 -16.67 10.24
N SER A 97 -1.46 -16.60 11.48
CA SER A 97 -0.22 -15.87 11.78
C SER A 97 1.03 -16.68 11.41
N LYS A 98 2.22 -16.13 11.69
CA LYS A 98 3.49 -16.88 11.60
C LYS A 98 3.55 -18.10 12.55
N LEU A 99 2.65 -18.20 13.53
CA LEU A 99 2.59 -19.30 14.51
C LEU A 99 1.61 -20.43 14.12
N GLY A 100 0.89 -20.29 13.01
CA GLY A 100 -0.06 -21.31 12.52
C GLY A 100 -1.53 -20.91 12.67
N VAL A 101 -2.41 -21.85 12.33
CA VAL A 101 -3.87 -21.64 12.24
C VAL A 101 -4.52 -21.38 13.61
N ASP A 102 -4.01 -22.01 14.67
CA ASP A 102 -4.52 -21.85 16.05
C ASP A 102 -4.23 -20.46 16.64
N PHE A 103 -3.35 -19.71 15.98
CA PHE A 103 -2.94 -18.37 16.37
C PHE A 103 -3.30 -17.39 15.24
N PRO A 104 -4.59 -17.07 15.03
CA PRO A 104 -4.98 -16.13 13.99
C PRO A 104 -4.46 -14.72 14.30
N VAL A 105 -4.25 -13.93 13.25
CA VAL A 105 -3.89 -12.52 13.34
C VAL A 105 -5.04 -11.76 14.02
N LYS A 106 -4.77 -11.14 15.16
CA LYS A 106 -5.76 -10.39 15.96
C LYS A 106 -5.42 -8.90 15.98
N ALA A 107 -6.44 -8.06 15.81
CA ALA A 107 -6.32 -6.62 15.95
C ALA A 107 -6.91 -6.15 17.29
N TYR A 108 -6.23 -5.19 17.92
CA TYR A 108 -6.65 -4.52 19.14
C TYR A 108 -6.71 -3.03 18.85
N LYS A 109 -7.87 -2.43 19.04
CA LYS A 109 -8.03 -0.98 18.92
C LYS A 109 -7.42 -0.34 20.16
N LEU A 110 -6.38 0.47 19.97
CA LEU A 110 -5.71 1.14 21.08
C LEU A 110 -6.16 2.59 21.24
N SER A 111 -6.61 3.25 20.17
CA SER A 111 -7.11 4.63 20.25
C SER A 111 -8.04 4.97 19.08
N GLU A 112 -8.76 6.08 19.18
CA GLU A 112 -9.49 6.70 18.07
C GLU A 112 -8.63 7.70 17.28
N ASN A 113 -7.34 7.81 17.63
CA ASN A 113 -6.49 8.86 17.11
C ASN A 113 -6.28 8.73 15.60
N ARG A 114 -6.24 9.89 14.94
CA ARG A 114 -5.85 10.06 13.55
C ARG A 114 -4.76 11.12 13.48
N TYR A 115 -3.76 10.85 12.67
CA TYR A 115 -2.51 11.60 12.63
C TYR A 115 -2.31 12.32 11.30
N THR A 116 -1.71 13.50 11.35
CA THR A 116 -1.06 14.12 10.21
C THR A 116 0.35 13.50 10.01
N LEU A 117 1.00 13.79 8.88
CA LEU A 117 2.40 13.37 8.71
C LEU A 117 3.33 14.18 9.62
N GLU A 118 2.94 15.41 9.95
CA GLU A 118 3.58 16.31 10.87
C GLU A 118 3.56 15.75 12.30
N ASP A 119 2.43 15.20 12.77
CA ASP A 119 2.34 14.56 14.08
C ASP A 119 3.32 13.39 14.19
N ILE A 120 3.40 12.58 13.13
CA ILE A 120 4.33 11.44 13.07
C ILE A 120 5.77 11.95 13.08
N LYS A 121 6.11 12.93 12.24
CA LYS A 121 7.44 13.55 12.21
C LYS A 121 7.82 14.10 13.59
N ALA A 122 6.91 14.82 14.26
CA ALA A 122 7.13 15.41 15.58
C ALA A 122 7.35 14.35 16.67
N SER A 123 6.81 13.14 16.50
CA SER A 123 7.03 12.02 17.44
C SER A 123 8.44 11.40 17.37
N ILE A 124 9.21 11.73 16.34
CA ILE A 124 10.56 11.22 16.10
C ILE A 124 11.57 12.28 16.57
N PRO A 125 12.36 12.01 17.63
CA PRO A 125 13.37 12.93 18.10
C PRO A 125 14.39 13.26 17.00
N SER A 126 14.68 14.56 16.83
CA SER A 126 15.66 15.07 15.86
C SER A 126 15.38 14.64 14.41
N CYS A 127 14.12 14.41 14.04
CA CYS A 127 13.74 14.02 12.68
C CYS A 127 14.02 15.15 11.67
N LYS A 128 14.89 14.88 10.70
CA LYS A 128 15.32 15.85 9.68
C LYS A 128 14.53 15.78 8.37
N VAL A 129 13.57 14.85 8.26
CA VAL A 129 12.81 14.64 7.03
C VAL A 129 12.04 15.89 6.64
N ASP A 130 12.23 16.37 5.42
CA ASP A 130 11.50 17.51 4.88
C ASP A 130 10.19 17.03 4.22
N LEU A 131 9.06 17.49 4.75
CA LEU A 131 7.74 17.13 4.22
C LEU A 131 7.26 18.10 3.13
N ALA A 132 7.94 19.25 2.92
CA ALA A 132 7.53 20.24 1.92
C ALA A 132 7.30 19.66 0.51
N PRO A 133 8.15 18.72 0.00
CA PRO A 133 7.94 18.15 -1.34
C PRO A 133 6.65 17.34 -1.49
N LEU A 134 6.04 16.88 -0.39
CA LEU A 134 4.75 16.18 -0.43
C LEU A 134 3.60 17.09 -0.85
N TYR A 135 3.70 18.38 -0.51
CA TYR A 135 2.67 19.37 -0.77
C TYR A 135 2.87 20.10 -2.10
N GLU A 136 4.04 19.93 -2.72
CA GLU A 136 4.29 20.44 -4.06
C GLU A 136 3.46 19.66 -5.10
N LYS A 137 2.89 20.41 -6.05
CA LYS A 137 2.24 19.80 -7.21
C LYS A 137 3.31 19.09 -8.03
N PRO A 138 3.09 17.82 -8.43
CA PRO A 138 4.03 17.13 -9.30
C PRO A 138 4.26 17.97 -10.56
N ARG A 139 5.48 18.43 -10.78
CA ARG A 139 5.84 19.08 -12.04
C ARG A 139 5.74 18.01 -13.12
N ARG A 140 4.87 18.22 -14.11
CA ARG A 140 4.89 17.41 -15.34
C ARG A 140 6.19 17.72 -16.06
N LYS A 141 7.22 16.92 -15.84
CA LYS A 141 8.36 16.88 -16.76
C LYS A 141 7.83 16.23 -18.04
N SER A 142 7.77 16.98 -19.13
CA SER A 142 7.66 16.37 -20.45
C SER A 142 8.92 15.52 -20.63
N THR A 143 8.74 14.25 -21.00
CA THR A 143 9.88 13.35 -21.26
C THR A 143 10.59 13.72 -22.56
N VAL A 144 9.94 14.53 -23.41
CA VAL A 144 10.41 14.94 -24.73
C VAL A 144 10.30 16.45 -24.90
N THR A 145 11.22 17.04 -25.64
CA THR A 145 11.12 18.44 -26.08
C THR A 145 9.96 18.60 -27.07
N LEU A 146 9.59 19.84 -27.39
CA LEU A 146 8.54 20.09 -28.38
C LEU A 146 8.95 19.61 -29.79
N GLU A 147 10.25 19.66 -30.09
CA GLU A 147 10.84 19.22 -31.36
C GLU A 147 10.80 17.68 -31.46
N GLU A 148 11.25 16.97 -30.43
CA GLU A 148 11.13 15.50 -30.36
C GLU A 148 9.66 15.05 -30.40
N ALA A 149 8.75 15.80 -29.78
CA ALA A 149 7.32 15.52 -29.84
C ALA A 149 6.74 15.71 -31.25
N LYS A 150 7.29 16.63 -32.05
CA LYS A 150 6.90 16.83 -33.45
C LYS A 150 7.26 15.62 -34.31
N GLU A 151 8.44 15.05 -34.09
CA GLU A 151 8.88 13.84 -34.79
C GLU A 151 8.11 12.60 -34.34
N LEU A 152 7.92 12.41 -33.03
CA LEU A 152 7.26 11.23 -32.48
C LEU A 152 5.74 11.25 -32.66
N TYR A 153 5.11 12.43 -32.65
CA TYR A 153 3.66 12.59 -32.71
C TYR A 153 3.24 13.71 -33.68
N PRO A 154 3.53 13.56 -34.99
CA PRO A 154 3.31 14.62 -35.98
C PRO A 154 1.84 15.05 -36.08
N GLU A 155 0.90 14.11 -36.04
CA GLU A 155 -0.53 14.44 -36.06
C GLU A 155 -1.00 15.19 -34.81
N TRP A 156 -0.44 14.86 -33.64
CA TRP A 156 -0.75 15.58 -32.40
C TRP A 156 -0.17 16.98 -32.45
N TYR A 157 1.07 17.15 -32.92
CA TYR A 157 1.72 18.45 -33.05
C TYR A 157 0.94 19.36 -33.99
N GLU A 158 0.55 18.84 -35.16
CA GLU A 158 -0.27 19.54 -36.13
C GLU A 158 -1.59 20.02 -35.51
N LYS A 159 -2.35 19.12 -34.89
CA LYS A 159 -3.64 19.47 -34.27
C LYS A 159 -3.49 20.44 -33.09
N ARG A 160 -2.47 20.28 -32.24
CA ARG A 160 -2.36 21.00 -30.96
C ARG A 160 -1.55 22.28 -31.01
N ILE A 161 -0.48 22.29 -31.80
CA ILE A 161 0.46 23.40 -31.86
C ILE A 161 0.19 24.25 -33.09
N VAL A 162 -0.01 23.64 -34.26
CA VAL A 162 -0.24 24.37 -35.53
C VAL A 162 -1.70 24.84 -35.61
N GLN A 163 -2.65 23.93 -35.43
CA GLN A 163 -4.09 24.21 -35.58
C GLN A 163 -4.75 24.75 -34.30
N GLY A 164 -4.07 24.66 -33.16
CA GLY A 164 -4.55 25.19 -31.88
C GLY A 164 -5.81 24.50 -31.33
N GLU A 165 -6.09 23.25 -31.75
CA GLU A 165 -7.30 22.56 -31.33
C GLU A 165 -7.32 22.35 -29.81
N PRO A 166 -8.41 22.76 -29.13
CA PRO A 166 -8.52 22.60 -27.69
C PRO A 166 -8.50 21.13 -27.30
N LYS A 167 -8.00 20.84 -26.09
CA LYS A 167 -8.04 19.47 -25.57
C LYS A 167 -9.47 19.00 -25.48
N GLN A 168 -9.79 17.93 -26.23
CA GLN A 168 -10.99 17.15 -26.02
C GLN A 168 -11.20 17.00 -24.51
N LYS A 169 -12.31 17.54 -24.02
CA LYS A 169 -12.67 17.46 -22.62
C LYS A 169 -12.70 15.97 -22.29
N SER A 170 -11.84 15.56 -21.37
CA SER A 170 -11.84 14.20 -20.83
C SER A 170 -13.28 13.83 -20.47
N LYS A 171 -13.79 12.68 -20.94
CA LYS A 171 -15.07 12.13 -20.50
C LYS A 171 -14.95 11.78 -19.01
N LYS A 172 -15.06 12.79 -18.16
CA LYS A 172 -15.13 12.67 -16.71
C LYS A 172 -16.59 12.48 -16.37
N GLN A 173 -16.93 11.32 -15.81
CA GLN A 173 -18.21 11.11 -15.14
C GLN A 173 -17.91 11.12 -13.65
N GLY A 174 -18.55 11.99 -12.87
CA GLY A 174 -18.33 12.11 -11.42
C GLY A 174 -16.90 12.52 -10.99
N GLY A 175 -16.10 13.11 -11.88
CA GLY A 175 -14.72 13.52 -11.57
C GLY A 175 -13.65 12.45 -11.84
N THR A 176 -14.03 11.24 -12.23
CA THR A 176 -13.11 10.12 -12.53
C THR A 176 -12.90 9.96 -14.03
N TRP A 177 -11.68 9.62 -14.44
CA TRP A 177 -11.41 9.18 -15.81
C TRP A 177 -12.10 7.84 -16.05
N VAL A 178 -13.06 7.81 -16.98
CA VAL A 178 -13.75 6.57 -17.35
C VAL A 178 -12.90 5.84 -18.40
N CYS A 179 -12.28 4.74 -18.00
CA CYS A 179 -11.68 3.77 -18.91
C CYS A 179 -12.76 3.02 -19.70
N ASN A 180 -12.41 2.49 -20.86
CA ASN A 180 -13.34 1.67 -21.65
C ASN A 180 -13.69 0.37 -20.90
N GLU A 181 -14.97 0.00 -20.84
CA GLU A 181 -15.47 -1.26 -20.26
C GLU A 181 -14.75 -2.51 -20.80
N ALA A 182 -14.22 -2.46 -22.03
CA ALA A 182 -13.39 -3.52 -22.59
C ALA A 182 -12.18 -3.89 -21.71
N LEU A 183 -11.63 -2.95 -20.93
CA LEU A 183 -10.54 -3.22 -19.99
C LEU A 183 -11.02 -4.04 -18.78
N TYR A 184 -12.25 -3.82 -18.32
CA TYR A 184 -12.84 -4.59 -17.24
C TYR A 184 -13.08 -6.04 -17.66
N GLU A 185 -13.66 -6.25 -18.85
CA GLU A 185 -13.86 -7.59 -19.42
C GLU A 185 -12.53 -8.29 -19.75
N TRP A 186 -11.51 -7.53 -20.18
CA TRP A 186 -10.16 -8.07 -20.34
C TRP A 186 -9.59 -8.62 -19.03
N TRP A 187 -9.81 -7.93 -17.90
CA TRP A 187 -9.39 -8.42 -16.58
C TRP A 187 -10.13 -9.69 -16.15
N LYS A 188 -11.43 -9.79 -16.45
CA LYS A 188 -12.21 -11.02 -16.19
C LYS A 188 -11.64 -12.22 -16.94
N ARG A 189 -11.30 -12.02 -18.22
CA ARG A 189 -10.63 -13.05 -19.03
C ARG A 189 -9.25 -13.43 -18.47
N LYS A 190 -8.42 -12.43 -18.16
CA LYS A 190 -7.10 -12.63 -17.52
C LYS A 190 -7.18 -13.46 -16.24
N ILE A 191 -8.18 -13.23 -15.40
CA ILE A 191 -8.39 -13.99 -14.17
C ILE A 191 -8.64 -15.46 -14.46
N THR A 192 -9.45 -15.74 -15.48
CA THR A 192 -9.84 -17.09 -15.87
C THR A 192 -8.70 -17.87 -16.52
N GLU A 193 -7.89 -17.19 -17.34
CA GLU A 193 -6.93 -17.84 -18.24
C GLU A 193 -5.50 -17.87 -17.70
N GLU A 194 -5.07 -16.85 -16.94
CA GLU A 194 -3.64 -16.59 -16.71
C GLU A 194 -3.22 -16.52 -15.23
N VAL A 195 -4.16 -16.44 -14.30
CA VAL A 195 -3.82 -16.25 -12.88
C VAL A 195 -3.28 -17.54 -12.27
N LYS A 196 -2.12 -17.42 -11.61
CA LYS A 196 -1.50 -18.48 -10.80
C LYS A 196 -1.90 -18.33 -9.34
N ALA A 197 -1.69 -19.38 -8.54
CA ALA A 197 -2.04 -19.42 -7.12
C ALA A 197 -1.53 -18.24 -6.27
N GLY A 198 -0.35 -17.69 -6.56
CA GLY A 198 0.19 -16.51 -5.88
C GLY A 198 -0.50 -15.18 -6.23
N GLY A 199 -1.25 -15.14 -7.35
CA GLY A 199 -1.89 -13.95 -7.89
C GLY A 199 -3.35 -13.74 -7.49
N ARG A 200 -3.97 -14.69 -6.76
CA ARG A 200 -5.42 -14.68 -6.45
C ARG A 200 -5.90 -13.33 -5.92
N TYR A 201 -5.29 -12.86 -4.83
CA TYR A 201 -5.66 -11.61 -4.18
C TYR A 201 -5.46 -10.39 -5.11
N PHE A 202 -4.29 -10.31 -5.75
CA PHE A 202 -3.97 -9.18 -6.64
C PHE A 202 -4.87 -9.13 -7.87
N SER A 203 -5.30 -10.28 -8.38
CA SER A 203 -6.19 -10.35 -9.54
C SER A 203 -7.59 -9.82 -9.23
N ILE A 204 -8.16 -10.17 -8.07
CA ILE A 204 -9.43 -9.60 -7.60
C ILE A 204 -9.30 -8.11 -7.29
N MET A 205 -8.20 -7.71 -6.65
CA MET A 205 -7.93 -6.29 -6.40
C MET A 205 -7.86 -5.48 -7.70
N ALA A 206 -7.20 -6.01 -8.74
CA ALA A 206 -7.13 -5.40 -10.06
C ALA A 206 -8.52 -5.29 -10.69
N LEU A 207 -9.30 -6.37 -10.70
CA LEU A 207 -10.68 -6.38 -11.20
C LEU A 207 -11.53 -5.26 -10.56
N CYS A 208 -11.48 -5.14 -9.23
CA CYS A 208 -12.22 -4.11 -8.51
C CYS A 208 -11.74 -2.71 -8.89
N SER A 209 -10.43 -2.50 -8.94
CA SER A 209 -9.82 -1.20 -9.27
C SER A 209 -10.16 -0.73 -10.67
N TYR A 210 -10.09 -1.63 -11.65
CA TYR A 210 -10.39 -1.31 -13.05
C TYR A 210 -11.90 -1.24 -13.30
N GLY A 211 -12.73 -2.02 -12.59
CA GLY A 211 -14.18 -1.88 -12.63
C GLY A 211 -14.65 -0.48 -12.24
N LEU A 212 -14.13 0.04 -11.12
CA LEU A 212 -14.41 1.40 -10.68
C LEU A 212 -13.94 2.45 -11.70
N LYS A 213 -12.74 2.27 -12.28
CA LYS A 213 -12.23 3.15 -13.34
C LYS A 213 -13.03 3.06 -14.63
N CYS A 214 -13.70 1.95 -14.92
CA CYS A 214 -14.57 1.80 -16.09
C CYS A 214 -16.02 2.25 -15.82
N GLY A 215 -16.32 2.78 -14.63
CA GLY A 215 -17.68 3.21 -14.26
C GLY A 215 -18.65 2.05 -14.00
N ILE A 216 -18.14 0.84 -13.74
CA ILE A 216 -18.98 -0.31 -13.40
C ILE A 216 -19.52 -0.15 -11.98
N SER A 217 -20.80 -0.49 -11.77
CA SER A 217 -21.41 -0.40 -10.45
C SER A 217 -20.72 -1.34 -9.44
N GLU A 218 -20.58 -0.90 -8.20
CA GLU A 218 -19.99 -1.71 -7.12
C GLU A 218 -20.70 -3.06 -6.96
N GLN A 219 -22.03 -3.09 -7.10
CA GLN A 219 -22.82 -4.31 -7.02
C GLN A 219 -22.43 -5.33 -8.10
N LYS A 220 -22.19 -4.88 -9.34
CA LYS A 220 -21.73 -5.74 -10.44
C LYS A 220 -20.29 -6.21 -10.20
N ILE A 221 -19.40 -5.29 -9.81
CA ILE A 221 -18.00 -5.63 -9.47
C ILE A 221 -17.95 -6.70 -8.38
N ARG A 222 -18.75 -6.53 -7.32
CA ARG A 222 -18.82 -7.47 -6.19
C ARG A 222 -19.29 -8.84 -6.66
N ARG A 223 -20.37 -8.91 -7.44
CA ARG A 223 -20.90 -10.17 -7.99
C ARG A 223 -19.84 -10.90 -8.82
N ASP A 224 -19.21 -10.19 -9.74
CA ASP A 224 -18.19 -10.77 -10.63
C ASP A 224 -16.95 -11.22 -9.81
N ALA A 225 -16.54 -10.46 -8.80
CA ALA A 225 -15.42 -10.84 -7.93
C ALA A 225 -15.71 -12.14 -7.14
N TYR A 226 -16.91 -12.31 -6.60
CA TYR A 226 -17.28 -13.54 -5.91
C TYR A 226 -17.44 -14.73 -6.86
N ALA A 227 -17.85 -14.50 -8.12
CA ALA A 227 -17.96 -15.57 -9.12
C ALA A 227 -16.60 -16.23 -9.45
N PHE A 228 -15.48 -15.55 -9.19
CA PHE A 228 -14.14 -16.12 -9.38
C PHE A 228 -13.61 -16.91 -8.18
N LEU A 229 -14.33 -16.95 -7.05
CA LEU A 229 -13.83 -17.55 -5.81
C LEU A 229 -13.44 -19.02 -6.01
N ASP A 230 -14.39 -19.84 -6.50
CA ASP A 230 -14.18 -21.28 -6.71
C ASP A 230 -13.05 -21.56 -7.69
N HIS A 231 -13.02 -20.81 -8.79
CA HIS A 231 -11.95 -20.92 -9.79
C HIS A 231 -10.58 -20.60 -9.17
N LEU A 232 -10.47 -19.49 -8.46
CA LEU A 232 -9.21 -19.08 -7.84
C LEU A 232 -8.77 -20.05 -6.75
N GLU A 233 -9.69 -20.56 -5.93
CA GLU A 233 -9.39 -21.56 -4.90
C GLU A 233 -8.90 -22.89 -5.50
N SER A 234 -9.44 -23.28 -6.66
CA SER A 234 -9.05 -24.50 -7.38
C SER A 234 -7.61 -24.48 -7.90
N LEU A 235 -6.98 -23.30 -8.04
CA LEU A 235 -5.64 -23.19 -8.60
C LEU A 235 -4.61 -23.97 -7.76
N PRO A 236 -3.71 -24.74 -8.38
CA PRO A 236 -2.74 -25.55 -7.63
C PRO A 236 -1.79 -24.65 -6.85
N ARG A 237 -1.62 -24.91 -5.54
CA ARG A 237 -0.62 -24.21 -4.74
C ARG A 237 0.75 -24.47 -5.35
N THR A 238 1.48 -23.41 -5.68
CA THR A 238 2.88 -23.54 -6.11
C THR A 238 3.62 -24.28 -5.00
N ARG A 239 4.04 -25.53 -5.27
CA ARG A 239 4.93 -26.25 -4.37
C ARG A 239 6.24 -25.48 -4.37
N THR A 240 6.51 -24.73 -3.31
CA THR A 240 7.89 -24.42 -2.97
C THR A 240 8.54 -25.75 -2.67
N THR A 241 9.32 -26.29 -3.60
CA THR A 241 10.26 -27.36 -3.31
C THR A 241 11.21 -26.83 -2.25
N ILE A 242 10.90 -27.11 -0.99
CA ILE A 242 11.90 -27.09 0.07
C ILE A 242 12.78 -28.29 -0.26
N SER A 243 13.94 -28.04 -0.86
CA SER A 243 15.01 -29.02 -0.88
C SER A 243 15.40 -29.29 0.57
N ALA A 244 14.89 -30.39 1.13
CA ALA A 244 15.46 -30.97 2.32
C ALA A 244 16.84 -31.53 1.93
N GLY A 245 17.89 -30.90 2.44
CA GLY A 245 19.29 -31.27 2.28
C GLY A 245 20.13 -30.02 2.54
N GLN A 246 20.93 -29.90 3.60
CA GLN A 246 21.68 -30.92 4.34
C GLN A 246 21.65 -30.62 5.85
N MET A 247 21.73 -31.69 6.64
CA MET A 247 22.20 -31.68 8.03
C MET A 247 23.66 -31.24 8.10
#